data_AF-A0AAU1ZAN9-F1
#
_entry.id   AF-A0AAU1ZAN9-F1
#
_cell.length_a   1.000
_cell.length_b   1.000
_cell.length_c   1.000
_cell.angle_alpha   90.00
_cell.angle_beta   90.00
_cell.angle_gamma   90.00
#
_symmetry.space_group_name_H-M   'P 1'
#
loop_
_entity.id
_entity.type
_entity.pdbx_description
1 polymer ?
#
loop_
_entity_poly.entity_id
_entity_poly.type
_entity_poly.pdbx_seq_one_letter_code
_entity_poly.pdbx_strand_id
1 'polypeptide(L)'
;MGYGLTSKMLVNLVDGCVQAKNVVPDSAMWTLDGDRTVQTTVVDVAAVKARGAVDVVTEHSTFVASPDLLLATPGGWTHAADAAGKTVAWTHARRLCRERLTIRSGYEFGYFVGATCADGTVHKNYVSLIVNDEGFASRYAAALTACTGLPARLEAVSRPSGYLEREVAGFRVRVVSSYLSDLVRQYVGGDAHHMRQRFPRVVLRDVETFAGFMDGYVDGDGCQVTWGNFEGRVVASANVPFLQEWAPIIGARFTPEGVRGRASRLYIADRWPSRDTFRPELHPLHLNESSWIQVHEVRPRPALGTKPFTFYSYRLAPYPTFLVNGHLVREPR
;
A
#
# COMPACT_ATOMS: atom_id res chain seq x y z
N MET A 1 19.19 -16.24 31.01
CA MET A 1 17.87 -16.61 30.44
C MET A 1 18.04 -16.70 28.93
N GLY A 2 17.45 -17.69 28.27
CA GLY A 2 17.59 -17.87 26.83
C GLY A 2 16.51 -17.06 26.10
N TYR A 3 16.91 -16.04 25.34
CA TYR A 3 16.04 -15.26 24.46
C TYR A 3 16.20 -15.75 23.01
N GLY A 4 15.21 -15.46 22.16
CA GLY A 4 15.25 -15.80 20.73
C GLY A 4 14.25 -16.88 20.29
N LEU A 5 14.53 -17.50 19.15
CA LEU A 5 13.61 -18.41 18.46
C LEU A 5 14.03 -19.87 18.54
N THR A 6 13.03 -20.76 18.62
CA THR A 6 13.32 -22.20 18.59
C THR A 6 13.91 -22.64 17.24
N SER A 7 14.71 -23.70 17.25
CA SER A 7 15.54 -24.12 16.11
C SER A 7 14.80 -24.30 14.78
N LYS A 8 13.53 -24.72 14.80
CA LYS A 8 12.74 -24.97 13.59
C LYS A 8 11.93 -23.75 13.14
N MET A 9 12.00 -22.64 13.87
CA MET A 9 11.18 -21.46 13.58
C MET A 9 11.68 -20.76 12.35
N LEU A 10 10.74 -20.30 11.53
CA LEU A 10 11.02 -19.69 10.25
C LEU A 10 11.25 -18.20 10.42
N VAL A 11 12.38 -17.73 9.89
CA VAL A 11 12.80 -16.32 9.92
C VAL A 11 12.80 -15.77 8.50
N ASN A 12 12.32 -14.54 8.35
CA ASN A 12 12.22 -13.88 7.05
C ASN A 12 13.55 -13.21 6.67
N LEU A 13 14.32 -13.89 5.82
CA LEU A 13 15.51 -13.31 5.17
C LEU A 13 15.11 -12.53 3.91
N VAL A 14 16.03 -11.72 3.42
CA VAL A 14 15.87 -11.03 2.12
C VAL A 14 15.71 -12.03 0.98
N ASP A 15 16.53 -13.08 0.98
CA ASP A 15 16.55 -14.12 -0.07
C ASP A 15 15.55 -15.26 0.14
N GLY A 16 14.67 -15.13 1.14
CA GLY A 16 13.60 -16.10 1.38
C GLY A 16 13.38 -16.39 2.86
N CYS A 17 13.21 -17.67 3.19
CA CYS A 17 12.82 -18.08 4.53
C CYS A 17 13.69 -19.26 4.97
N VAL A 18 14.31 -19.15 6.14
CA VAL A 18 15.18 -20.19 6.70
C VAL A 18 14.78 -20.54 8.13
N GLN A 19 15.19 -21.72 8.58
CA GLN A 19 15.08 -22.10 9.98
C GLN A 19 16.04 -21.26 10.82
N ALA A 20 15.64 -20.89 12.03
CA ALA A 20 16.40 -20.06 12.96
C ALA A 20 17.83 -20.59 13.17
N LYS A 21 17.99 -21.91 13.30
CA LYS A 21 19.31 -22.54 13.46
C LYS A 21 20.27 -22.41 12.27
N ASN A 22 19.75 -22.06 11.09
CA ASN A 22 20.51 -21.97 9.84
C ASN A 22 20.86 -20.51 9.49
N VAL A 23 20.45 -19.55 10.32
CA VAL A 23 20.88 -18.16 10.18
C VAL A 23 22.35 -18.07 10.56
N VAL A 24 23.13 -17.35 9.74
CA VAL A 24 24.56 -17.12 9.93
C VAL A 24 24.86 -15.62 9.93
N PRO A 25 26.02 -15.19 10.48
CA PRO A 25 26.51 -13.82 10.26
C PRO A 25 26.49 -13.43 8.79
N ASP A 26 26.34 -12.14 8.53
CA ASP A 26 26.17 -11.50 7.22
C ASP A 26 24.87 -11.83 6.48
N SER A 27 23.99 -12.67 7.06
CA SER A 27 22.65 -12.87 6.51
C SER A 27 21.82 -11.59 6.60
N ALA A 28 21.18 -11.20 5.49
CA ALA A 28 20.26 -10.07 5.45
C ALA A 28 18.83 -10.51 5.86
N MET A 29 18.25 -9.79 6.82
CA MET A 29 16.90 -10.00 7.34
C MET A 29 15.96 -8.85 7.00
N TRP A 30 14.68 -9.18 6.85
CA TRP A 30 13.64 -8.15 6.83
C TRP A 30 13.29 -7.70 8.25
N THR A 31 13.03 -6.41 8.38
CA THR A 31 12.50 -5.77 9.59
C THR A 31 11.56 -4.62 9.21
N LEU A 32 10.96 -3.98 10.22
CA LEU A 32 10.13 -2.79 10.04
C LEU A 32 10.80 -1.56 10.68
N ASP A 33 10.72 -0.44 9.97
CA ASP A 33 11.04 0.90 10.45
C ASP A 33 9.82 1.79 10.20
N GLY A 34 9.07 2.09 11.26
CA GLY A 34 7.74 2.68 11.16
C GLY A 34 6.79 1.79 10.35
N ASP A 35 6.25 2.34 9.27
CA ASP A 35 5.33 1.68 8.35
C ASP A 35 6.02 0.95 7.19
N ARG A 36 7.35 0.99 7.11
CA ARG A 36 8.12 0.46 5.99
C ARG A 36 8.84 -0.81 6.33
N THR A 37 8.97 -1.69 5.35
CA THR A 37 9.91 -2.80 5.45
C THR A 37 11.31 -2.34 5.04
N VAL A 38 12.29 -2.62 5.89
CA VAL A 38 13.71 -2.32 5.65
C VAL A 38 14.56 -3.55 5.91
N GLN A 39 15.84 -3.48 5.55
CA GLN A 39 16.80 -4.57 5.73
C GLN A 39 17.69 -4.31 6.95
N THR A 40 18.06 -5.39 7.63
CA THR A 40 19.10 -5.41 8.67
C THR A 40 20.00 -6.61 8.46
N THR A 41 21.20 -6.58 9.02
CA THR A 41 22.21 -7.63 8.83
C THR A 41 22.53 -8.31 10.15
N VAL A 42 22.63 -9.63 10.12
CA VAL A 42 23.12 -10.44 11.25
C VAL A 42 24.60 -10.21 11.44
N VAL A 43 24.98 -9.65 12.59
CA VAL A 43 26.37 -9.40 12.98
C VAL A 43 26.93 -10.57 13.77
N ASP A 44 26.09 -11.23 14.57
CA ASP A 44 26.50 -12.38 15.40
C ASP A 44 25.31 -13.28 15.72
N VAL A 45 25.59 -14.55 16.01
CA VAL A 45 24.58 -15.57 16.32
C VAL A 45 24.96 -16.28 17.62
N ALA A 46 24.03 -16.32 18.56
CA ALA A 46 24.19 -17.10 19.79
C ALA A 46 23.06 -18.12 19.94
N ALA A 47 23.32 -19.17 20.72
CA ALA A 47 22.35 -20.23 20.98
C ALA A 47 22.33 -20.61 22.46
N VAL A 48 21.13 -20.67 23.05
CA VAL A 48 20.93 -20.98 24.47
C VAL A 48 19.90 -22.09 24.63
N LYS A 49 20.12 -22.99 25.58
CA LYS A 49 19.16 -24.05 25.93
C LYS A 49 18.23 -23.59 27.05
N ALA A 50 16.94 -23.82 26.91
CA ALA A 50 15.95 -23.56 27.96
C ALA A 50 14.80 -24.58 27.91
N ARG A 51 14.07 -24.72 29.02
CA ARG A 51 12.99 -25.73 29.18
C ARG A 51 11.58 -25.18 28.99
N GLY A 52 11.42 -23.85 28.96
CA GLY A 52 10.15 -23.19 28.69
C GLY A 52 10.17 -22.47 27.36
N ALA A 53 9.12 -22.63 26.58
CA ALA A 53 8.78 -21.83 25.41
C ALA A 53 7.33 -21.35 25.54
N VAL A 54 6.93 -20.44 24.67
CA VAL A 54 5.52 -20.07 24.50
C VAL A 54 5.11 -20.21 23.04
N ASP A 55 3.89 -20.69 22.80
CA ASP A 55 3.23 -20.57 21.51
C ASP A 55 2.41 -19.26 21.52
N VAL A 56 2.77 -18.31 20.66
CA VAL A 56 2.04 -17.05 20.48
C VAL A 56 1.06 -17.24 19.34
N VAL A 57 -0.24 -17.11 19.63
CA VAL A 57 -1.33 -17.32 18.67
C VAL A 57 -1.90 -15.97 18.25
N THR A 58 -1.74 -15.63 16.97
CA THR A 58 -2.32 -14.42 16.36
C THR A 58 -3.36 -14.80 15.31
N GLU A 59 -4.08 -13.80 14.79
CA GLU A 59 -5.08 -14.01 13.74
C GLU A 59 -4.52 -14.62 12.44
N HIS A 60 -3.21 -14.48 12.20
CA HIS A 60 -2.57 -14.93 10.97
C HIS A 60 -1.68 -16.17 11.14
N SER A 61 -1.13 -16.40 12.33
CA SER A 61 -0.24 -17.55 12.54
C SER A 61 -0.03 -17.88 14.01
N THR A 62 0.52 -19.07 14.27
CA THR A 62 1.13 -19.41 15.55
C THR A 62 2.65 -19.52 15.37
N PHE A 63 3.43 -18.96 16.30
CA PHE A 63 4.88 -19.14 16.32
C PHE A 63 5.40 -19.45 17.73
N VAL A 64 6.52 -20.16 17.78
CA VAL A 64 7.13 -20.63 19.03
C VAL A 64 8.34 -19.77 19.37
N ALA A 65 8.30 -19.11 20.52
CA ALA A 65 9.33 -18.18 20.96
C ALA A 65 9.78 -18.46 22.40
N SER A 66 10.93 -17.88 22.77
CA SER A 66 11.25 -17.70 24.18
C SER A 66 10.20 -16.81 24.86
N PRO A 67 9.81 -17.09 26.12
CA PRO A 67 8.91 -16.21 26.88
C PRO A 67 9.36 -14.75 26.90
N ASP A 68 10.67 -14.52 26.90
CA ASP A 68 11.28 -13.19 27.04
C ASP A 68 11.42 -12.44 25.70
N LEU A 69 11.16 -13.09 24.56
CA LEU A 69 11.23 -12.44 23.24
C LEU A 69 10.30 -11.23 23.22
N LEU A 70 10.78 -10.08 22.74
CA LEU A 70 9.99 -8.86 22.73
C LEU A 70 9.21 -8.74 21.42
N LEU A 71 7.90 -8.49 21.52
CA LEU A 71 7.00 -8.18 20.42
C LEU A 71 6.69 -6.69 20.42
N ALA A 72 6.72 -6.06 19.24
CA ALA A 72 6.38 -4.65 19.11
C ALA A 72 4.87 -4.45 19.24
N THR A 73 4.47 -3.47 20.05
CA THR A 73 3.09 -3.05 20.33
C THR A 73 2.97 -1.54 20.11
N PRO A 74 1.76 -0.95 20.00
CA PRO A 74 1.62 0.49 19.88
C PRO A 74 2.26 1.29 21.03
N GLY A 75 2.32 0.71 22.24
CA GLY A 75 2.91 1.32 23.44
C GLY A 75 4.39 1.00 23.68
N GLY A 76 5.08 0.36 22.74
CA GLY A 76 6.47 -0.07 22.90
C GLY A 76 6.62 -1.58 22.75
N TRP A 77 7.29 -2.23 23.70
CA TRP A 77 7.64 -3.65 23.60
C TRP A 77 7.03 -4.46 24.74
N THR A 78 6.52 -5.65 24.43
CA THR A 78 6.01 -6.60 25.43
C THR A 78 6.74 -7.93 25.31
N HIS A 79 6.95 -8.63 26.41
CA HIS A 79 7.41 -10.02 26.36
C HIS A 79 6.33 -10.90 25.72
N ALA A 80 6.78 -11.93 25.00
CA ALA A 80 5.91 -12.89 24.32
C ALA A 80 4.98 -13.60 25.31
N ALA A 81 5.44 -13.88 26.53
CA ALA A 81 4.63 -14.44 27.61
C ALA A 81 3.41 -13.57 27.98
N ASP A 82 3.56 -12.24 27.89
CA ASP A 82 2.59 -11.24 28.34
C ASP A 82 1.83 -10.59 27.17
N ALA A 83 1.90 -11.20 25.98
CA ALA A 83 1.35 -10.62 24.76
C ALA A 83 -0.15 -10.89 24.58
N ALA A 84 -0.73 -11.82 25.34
CA ALA A 84 -2.14 -12.18 25.22
C ALA A 84 -3.05 -10.95 25.37
N GLY A 85 -4.00 -10.79 24.44
CA GLY A 85 -4.92 -9.65 24.44
C GLY A 85 -4.34 -8.35 23.87
N LYS A 86 -3.05 -8.29 23.51
CA LYS A 86 -2.42 -7.10 22.91
C LYS A 86 -2.45 -7.15 21.39
N THR A 87 -2.27 -6.00 20.76
CA THR A 87 -1.97 -5.91 19.33
C THR A 87 -0.46 -5.81 19.11
N VAL A 88 0.03 -6.49 18.08
CA VAL A 88 1.45 -6.53 17.73
C VAL A 88 1.69 -6.12 16.28
N ALA A 89 2.86 -5.52 16.01
CA ALA A 89 3.22 -5.09 14.68
C ALA A 89 3.46 -6.30 13.77
N TRP A 90 2.90 -6.22 12.57
CA TRP A 90 2.94 -7.30 11.61
C TRP A 90 3.01 -6.78 10.18
N THR A 91 3.61 -7.58 9.31
CA THR A 91 3.56 -7.39 7.87
C THR A 91 3.32 -8.73 7.18
N HIS A 92 2.69 -8.67 6.02
CA HIS A 92 2.32 -9.87 5.29
C HIS A 92 3.56 -10.51 4.65
N ALA A 93 4.14 -11.54 5.28
CA ALA A 93 5.42 -12.16 4.90
C ALA A 93 5.58 -12.47 3.40
N ARG A 94 4.51 -12.92 2.71
CA ARG A 94 4.53 -13.19 1.26
C ARG A 94 4.72 -11.94 0.38
N ARG A 95 4.64 -10.74 0.95
CA ARG A 95 4.77 -9.45 0.26
C ARG A 95 6.18 -8.86 0.41
N LEU A 96 7.03 -9.44 1.25
CA LEU A 96 8.36 -8.91 1.55
C LEU A 96 9.29 -8.88 0.33
N CYS A 97 9.20 -9.90 -0.52
CA CYS A 97 10.03 -10.05 -1.73
C CYS A 97 9.56 -9.21 -2.92
N ARG A 98 8.60 -8.30 -2.73
CA ARG A 98 8.14 -7.43 -3.82
C ARG A 98 9.18 -6.35 -4.08
N GLU A 99 9.29 -5.96 -5.35
CA GLU A 99 9.98 -4.73 -5.72
C GLU A 99 9.22 -3.54 -5.13
N ARG A 100 9.93 -2.72 -4.36
CA ARG A 100 9.41 -1.49 -3.76
C ARG A 100 9.68 -0.33 -4.71
N LEU A 101 8.63 0.40 -5.02
CA LEU A 101 8.71 1.53 -5.94
C LEU A 101 9.08 2.80 -5.20
N THR A 102 9.91 3.64 -5.82
CA THR A 102 10.10 5.02 -5.38
C THR A 102 9.21 5.90 -6.25
N ILE A 103 8.05 6.29 -5.71
CA ILE A 103 7.14 7.17 -6.42
C ILE A 103 7.68 8.59 -6.43
N ARG A 104 7.75 9.19 -7.63
CA ARG A 104 8.09 10.60 -7.81
C ARG A 104 6.80 11.40 -7.86
N SER A 105 6.64 12.38 -6.97
CA SER A 105 5.56 13.37 -7.07
C SER A 105 5.78 14.33 -8.24
N GLY A 106 4.75 15.11 -8.57
CA GLY A 106 4.74 16.03 -9.71
C GLY A 106 3.51 15.81 -10.58
N TYR A 107 3.45 16.53 -11.70
CA TYR A 107 2.33 16.48 -12.64
C TYR A 107 1.99 15.06 -13.09
N GLU A 108 3.00 14.26 -13.46
CA GLU A 108 2.82 12.90 -13.97
C GLU A 108 2.20 11.96 -12.94
N PHE A 109 2.59 12.10 -11.68
CA PHE A 109 1.97 11.34 -10.58
C PHE A 109 0.50 11.72 -10.41
N GLY A 110 0.22 13.02 -10.40
CA GLY A 110 -1.15 13.53 -10.41
C GLY A 110 -1.97 12.93 -11.54
N TYR A 111 -1.47 13.05 -12.76
CA TYR A 111 -2.14 12.58 -13.98
C TYR A 111 -2.43 11.09 -13.93
N PHE A 112 -1.45 10.27 -13.54
CA PHE A 112 -1.64 8.84 -13.34
C PHE A 112 -2.77 8.52 -12.34
N VAL A 113 -2.79 9.20 -11.19
CA VAL A 113 -3.82 8.98 -10.17
C VAL A 113 -5.19 9.43 -10.68
N GLY A 114 -5.28 10.60 -11.29
CA GLY A 114 -6.53 11.16 -11.84
C GLY A 114 -7.15 10.26 -12.92
N ALA A 115 -6.34 9.88 -13.90
CA ALA A 115 -6.75 8.97 -14.97
C ALA A 115 -7.14 7.58 -14.43
N THR A 116 -6.43 7.09 -13.40
CA THR A 116 -6.78 5.82 -12.75
C THR A 116 -8.12 5.91 -12.01
N CYS A 117 -8.43 7.04 -11.38
CA CYS A 117 -9.70 7.26 -10.70
C CYS A 117 -10.89 7.46 -11.65
N ALA A 118 -10.65 8.00 -12.84
CA ALA A 118 -11.69 8.16 -13.87
C ALA A 118 -12.00 6.83 -14.57
N ASP A 119 -11.04 6.30 -15.34
CA ASP A 119 -11.25 5.15 -16.24
C ASP A 119 -10.36 3.93 -15.91
N GLY A 120 -9.55 4.04 -14.86
CA GLY A 120 -8.62 2.98 -14.48
C GLY A 120 -9.30 1.78 -13.82
N THR A 121 -8.63 0.65 -13.92
CA THR A 121 -8.94 -0.58 -13.18
C THR A 121 -7.75 -0.96 -12.32
N VAL A 122 -7.98 -1.11 -11.02
CA VAL A 122 -6.99 -1.59 -10.06
C VAL A 122 -7.41 -2.97 -9.57
N HIS A 123 -6.74 -3.99 -10.07
CA HIS A 123 -6.98 -5.36 -9.65
C HIS A 123 -6.00 -5.79 -8.53
N LYS A 124 -6.01 -7.06 -8.15
CA LYS A 124 -5.14 -7.63 -7.11
C LYS A 124 -3.64 -7.37 -7.33
N ASN A 125 -3.17 -7.45 -8.58
CA ASN A 125 -1.75 -7.45 -8.95
C ASN A 125 -1.42 -6.62 -10.19
N TYR A 126 -2.36 -5.84 -10.70
CA TYR A 126 -2.11 -4.93 -11.80
C TYR A 126 -2.93 -3.66 -11.68
N VAL A 127 -2.45 -2.62 -12.35
CA VAL A 127 -3.22 -1.42 -12.68
C VAL A 127 -3.32 -1.36 -14.20
N SER A 128 -4.50 -1.02 -14.71
CA SER A 128 -4.71 -0.92 -16.16
C SER A 128 -5.68 0.19 -16.54
N LEU A 129 -5.52 0.71 -17.75
CA LEU A 129 -6.44 1.61 -18.41
C LEU A 129 -6.81 1.00 -19.77
N ILE A 130 -8.09 0.98 -20.14
CA ILE A 130 -8.56 0.53 -21.46
C ILE A 130 -9.54 1.56 -22.01
N VAL A 131 -9.10 2.34 -22.99
CA VAL A 131 -9.83 3.48 -23.55
C VAL A 131 -9.80 3.46 -25.07
N ASN A 132 -10.68 4.22 -25.72
CA ASN A 132 -10.71 4.28 -27.19
C ASN A 132 -9.73 5.32 -27.74
N ASP A 133 -9.33 6.30 -26.92
CA ASP A 133 -8.44 7.39 -27.32
C ASP A 133 -6.96 7.00 -27.14
N GLU A 134 -6.21 7.03 -28.24
CA GLU A 134 -4.79 6.70 -28.24
C GLU A 134 -3.95 7.72 -27.47
N GLY A 135 -4.30 9.01 -27.58
CA GLY A 135 -3.60 10.10 -26.92
C GLY A 135 -3.67 9.98 -25.41
N PHE A 136 -4.87 9.74 -24.87
CA PHE A 136 -5.11 9.51 -23.45
C PHE A 136 -4.34 8.29 -22.95
N ALA A 137 -4.43 7.16 -23.66
CA ALA A 137 -3.70 5.95 -23.29
C ALA A 137 -2.18 6.15 -23.32
N SER A 138 -1.66 6.86 -24.33
CA SER A 138 -0.25 7.20 -24.47
C SER A 138 0.25 8.11 -23.33
N ARG A 139 -0.50 9.18 -23.01
CA ARG A 139 -0.21 10.08 -21.88
C ARG A 139 -0.23 9.33 -20.55
N TYR A 140 -1.21 8.44 -20.34
CA TYR A 140 -1.29 7.59 -19.16
C TYR A 140 -0.05 6.69 -19.02
N ALA A 141 0.37 6.03 -20.09
CA ALA A 141 1.57 5.18 -20.07
C ALA A 141 2.84 5.99 -19.75
N ALA A 142 3.00 7.16 -20.37
CA ALA A 142 4.12 8.05 -20.11
C ALA A 142 4.15 8.52 -18.65
N ALA A 143 3.01 8.98 -18.13
CA ALA A 143 2.88 9.46 -16.76
C ALA A 143 3.14 8.36 -15.72
N LEU A 144 2.56 7.16 -15.93
CA LEU A 144 2.79 6.00 -15.06
C LEU A 144 4.28 5.62 -15.04
N THR A 145 4.92 5.56 -16.21
CA THR A 145 6.35 5.25 -16.33
C THR A 145 7.20 6.30 -15.63
N ALA A 146 6.92 7.59 -15.84
CA ALA A 146 7.68 8.69 -15.26
C ALA A 146 7.61 8.72 -13.73
N CYS A 147 6.42 8.49 -13.15
CA CYS A 147 6.24 8.57 -11.70
C CYS A 147 6.65 7.29 -10.95
N THR A 148 6.57 6.10 -11.58
CA THR A 148 6.85 4.82 -10.91
C THR A 148 8.19 4.18 -11.31
N GLY A 149 8.74 4.54 -12.47
CA GLY A 149 9.85 3.85 -13.12
C GLY A 149 9.47 2.51 -13.78
N LEU A 150 8.23 2.05 -13.65
CA LEU A 150 7.77 0.80 -14.27
C LEU A 150 7.46 1.01 -15.76
N PRO A 151 7.88 0.09 -16.65
CA PRO A 151 7.59 0.21 -18.07
C PRO A 151 6.10 -0.01 -18.33
N ALA A 152 5.38 1.07 -18.66
CA ALA A 152 4.02 0.98 -19.17
C ALA A 152 4.02 0.97 -20.70
N ARG A 153 3.36 -0.02 -21.29
CA ARG A 153 3.26 -0.17 -22.75
C ARG A 153 1.84 0.05 -23.21
N LEU A 154 1.72 0.73 -24.35
CA LEU A 154 0.48 0.87 -25.09
C LEU A 154 0.27 -0.38 -25.96
N GLU A 155 -0.91 -0.96 -25.89
CA GLU A 155 -1.29 -2.15 -26.64
C GLU A 155 -2.63 -1.91 -27.34
N ALA A 156 -2.67 -2.06 -28.66
CA ALA A 156 -3.94 -2.08 -29.39
C ALA A 156 -4.73 -3.34 -28.99
N VAL A 157 -6.00 -3.18 -28.64
CA VAL A 157 -6.89 -4.26 -28.20
C VAL A 157 -8.26 -4.13 -28.84
N SER A 158 -8.98 -5.24 -28.88
CA SER A 158 -10.42 -5.26 -29.16
C SER A 158 -11.17 -5.62 -27.88
N ARG A 159 -12.28 -4.92 -27.62
CA ARG A 159 -13.17 -5.23 -26.49
C ARG A 159 -14.64 -5.28 -26.91
N PRO A 160 -15.45 -6.16 -26.29
CA PRO A 160 -16.89 -6.14 -26.50
C PRO A 160 -17.48 -4.88 -25.86
N SER A 161 -18.27 -4.14 -26.62
CA SER A 161 -19.07 -3.02 -26.11
C SER A 161 -20.49 -3.50 -25.82
N GLY A 162 -20.90 -3.46 -24.56
CA GLY A 162 -22.28 -3.79 -24.18
C GLY A 162 -23.31 -2.77 -24.68
N TYR A 163 -22.89 -1.55 -25.01
CA TYR A 163 -23.76 -0.52 -25.61
C TYR A 163 -23.91 -0.68 -27.12
N LEU A 164 -22.83 -1.07 -27.82
CA LEU A 164 -22.82 -1.21 -29.28
C LEU A 164 -23.03 -2.66 -29.75
N GLU A 165 -23.11 -3.61 -28.82
CA GLU A 165 -23.24 -5.06 -29.05
C GLU A 165 -22.23 -5.62 -30.06
N ARG A 166 -21.04 -5.03 -30.13
CA ARG A 166 -19.95 -5.41 -31.05
C ARG A 166 -18.58 -5.19 -30.44
N GLU A 167 -17.58 -5.79 -31.05
CA GLU A 167 -16.17 -5.52 -30.79
C GLU A 167 -15.80 -4.09 -31.21
N VAL A 168 -15.10 -3.39 -30.33
CA VAL A 168 -14.64 -2.02 -30.52
C VAL A 168 -13.13 -1.97 -30.30
N ALA A 169 -12.42 -1.38 -31.25
CA ALA A 169 -11.00 -1.12 -31.12
C ALA A 169 -10.72 -0.14 -29.97
N GLY A 170 -9.65 -0.38 -29.24
CA GLY A 170 -9.17 0.52 -28.20
C GLY A 170 -7.72 0.25 -27.86
N PHE A 171 -7.26 0.93 -26.83
CA PHE A 171 -5.89 0.91 -26.37
C PHE A 171 -5.85 0.53 -24.91
N ARG A 172 -5.01 -0.44 -24.59
CA ARG A 172 -4.75 -0.92 -23.24
C ARG A 172 -3.37 -0.47 -22.79
N VAL A 173 -3.30 0.01 -21.56
CA VAL A 173 -2.06 0.12 -20.79
C VAL A 173 -2.22 -0.74 -19.55
N ARG A 174 -1.27 -1.64 -19.29
CA ARG A 174 -1.32 -2.50 -18.10
C ARG A 174 0.06 -2.68 -17.50
N VAL A 175 0.16 -2.46 -16.20
CA VAL A 175 1.37 -2.69 -15.41
C VAL A 175 1.07 -3.71 -14.33
N VAL A 176 1.81 -4.82 -14.34
CA VAL A 176 1.67 -5.91 -13.35
C VAL A 176 2.60 -5.64 -12.19
N SER A 177 2.08 -5.04 -11.13
CA SER A 177 2.78 -4.87 -9.86
C SER A 177 1.80 -4.92 -8.71
N SER A 178 1.92 -5.94 -7.85
CA SER A 178 1.10 -6.02 -6.63
C SER A 178 1.42 -4.92 -5.62
N TYR A 179 2.65 -4.38 -5.64
CA TYR A 179 3.02 -3.21 -4.85
C TYR A 179 2.25 -1.97 -5.32
N LEU A 180 2.29 -1.68 -6.62
CA LEU A 180 1.55 -0.55 -7.19
C LEU A 180 0.04 -0.67 -6.98
N SER A 181 -0.53 -1.87 -7.17
CA SER A 181 -1.97 -2.09 -6.94
C SER A 181 -2.40 -1.84 -5.49
N ASP A 182 -1.61 -2.31 -4.52
CA ASP A 182 -1.89 -2.05 -3.11
C ASP A 182 -1.69 -0.57 -2.77
N LEU A 183 -0.72 0.09 -3.41
CA LEU A 183 -0.42 1.50 -3.22
C LEU A 183 -1.55 2.41 -3.75
N VAL A 184 -2.05 2.14 -4.95
CA VAL A 184 -3.21 2.88 -5.49
C VAL A 184 -4.43 2.66 -4.61
N ARG A 185 -4.67 1.42 -4.14
CA ARG A 185 -5.75 1.16 -3.18
C ARG A 185 -5.58 1.97 -1.89
N GLN A 186 -4.36 2.10 -1.37
CA GLN A 186 -4.10 2.97 -0.22
C GLN A 186 -4.47 4.43 -0.51
N TYR A 187 -4.05 4.97 -1.65
CA TYR A 187 -4.34 6.37 -2.01
C TYR A 187 -5.83 6.68 -2.06
N VAL A 188 -6.64 5.73 -2.52
CA VAL A 188 -8.10 5.89 -2.64
C VAL A 188 -8.88 5.37 -1.43
N GLY A 189 -8.22 5.10 -0.31
CA GLY A 189 -8.89 4.72 0.95
C GLY A 189 -9.30 3.26 1.07
N GLY A 190 -8.69 2.36 0.30
CA GLY A 190 -8.73 0.91 0.45
C GLY A 190 -9.41 0.16 -0.70
N ASP A 191 -10.47 0.72 -1.27
CA ASP A 191 -11.22 0.14 -2.39
C ASP A 191 -11.18 1.07 -3.61
N ALA A 192 -10.54 0.60 -4.67
CA ALA A 192 -10.36 1.35 -5.92
C ALA A 192 -11.52 1.19 -6.90
N HIS A 193 -12.63 0.59 -6.48
CA HIS A 193 -13.84 0.56 -7.29
C HIS A 193 -14.41 1.98 -7.45
N HIS A 194 -14.72 2.40 -8.68
CA HIS A 194 -15.16 3.76 -9.02
C HIS A 194 -16.29 4.31 -8.11
N MET A 195 -17.25 3.47 -7.69
CA MET A 195 -18.33 3.87 -6.75
C MET A 195 -17.94 3.97 -5.26
N ARG A 196 -16.77 3.47 -4.86
CA ARG A 196 -16.37 3.33 -3.44
C ARG A 196 -15.03 3.97 -3.11
N GLN A 197 -14.26 4.35 -4.13
CA GLN A 197 -13.02 5.09 -3.95
C GLN A 197 -13.28 6.41 -3.21
N ARG A 198 -12.40 6.73 -2.28
CA ARG A 198 -12.32 8.06 -1.64
C ARG A 198 -11.49 8.99 -2.51
N PHE A 199 -11.64 10.30 -2.29
CA PHE A 199 -10.79 11.27 -2.96
C PHE A 199 -9.32 11.04 -2.57
N PRO A 200 -8.39 10.92 -3.55
CA PRO A 200 -7.02 10.55 -3.27
C PRO A 200 -6.21 11.74 -2.76
N ARG A 201 -6.30 12.04 -1.46
CA ARG A 201 -5.65 13.23 -0.85
C ARG A 201 -4.13 13.33 -1.09
N VAL A 202 -3.47 12.22 -1.44
CA VAL A 202 -2.07 12.19 -1.85
C VAL A 202 -1.72 13.13 -3.02
N VAL A 203 -2.71 13.50 -3.84
CA VAL A 203 -2.54 14.45 -4.95
C VAL A 203 -2.55 15.91 -4.50
N LEU A 204 -2.94 16.19 -3.26
CA LEU A 204 -2.98 17.55 -2.69
C LEU A 204 -1.62 18.02 -2.17
N ARG A 205 -0.53 17.33 -2.50
CA ARG A 205 0.83 17.67 -2.04
C ARG A 205 1.27 19.06 -2.48
N ASP A 206 0.96 19.41 -3.71
CA ASP A 206 1.33 20.66 -4.34
C ASP A 206 0.38 20.94 -5.52
N VAL A 207 0.39 22.18 -5.99
CA VAL A 207 -0.49 22.65 -7.06
C VAL A 207 -0.23 21.91 -8.38
N GLU A 208 1.03 21.57 -8.65
CA GLU A 208 1.44 20.88 -9.88
C GLU A 208 0.88 19.46 -9.94
N THR A 209 1.04 18.70 -8.86
CA THR A 209 0.47 17.36 -8.71
C THR A 209 -1.05 17.41 -8.81
N PHE A 210 -1.69 18.38 -8.16
CA PHE A 210 -3.13 18.49 -8.21
C PHE A 210 -3.63 18.88 -9.62
N ALA A 211 -2.91 19.75 -10.33
CA ALA A 211 -3.21 20.07 -11.73
C ALA A 211 -3.14 18.81 -12.62
N GLY A 212 -2.09 18.00 -12.46
CA GLY A 212 -1.98 16.71 -13.13
C GLY A 212 -3.18 15.80 -12.84
N PHE A 213 -3.60 15.69 -11.58
CA PHE A 213 -4.77 14.90 -11.20
C PHE A 213 -6.04 15.36 -11.92
N MET A 214 -6.28 16.66 -11.99
CA MET A 214 -7.47 17.19 -12.67
C MET A 214 -7.43 16.91 -14.16
N ASP A 215 -6.29 17.08 -14.81
CA ASP A 215 -6.12 16.80 -16.24
C ASP A 215 -6.33 15.31 -16.53
N GLY A 216 -5.73 14.43 -15.73
CA GLY A 216 -5.91 12.98 -15.89
C GLY A 216 -7.36 12.53 -15.67
N TYR A 217 -8.07 13.11 -14.70
CA TYR A 217 -9.48 12.80 -14.47
C TYR A 217 -10.35 13.32 -15.63
N VAL A 218 -10.08 14.53 -16.12
CA VAL A 218 -10.82 15.17 -17.21
C VAL A 218 -10.64 14.42 -18.53
N ASP A 219 -9.44 13.91 -18.82
CA ASP A 219 -9.19 13.12 -20.03
C ASP A 219 -10.00 11.81 -20.07
N GLY A 220 -10.40 11.27 -18.90
CA GLY A 220 -11.28 10.08 -18.82
C GLY A 220 -12.76 10.43 -18.73
N ASP A 221 -13.17 11.08 -17.64
CA ASP A 221 -14.58 11.28 -17.26
C ASP A 221 -15.02 12.75 -17.33
N GLY A 222 -14.32 13.57 -18.12
CA GLY A 222 -14.61 14.99 -18.25
C GLY A 222 -14.65 15.53 -19.67
N CYS A 223 -14.96 16.82 -19.77
CA CYS A 223 -14.90 17.56 -21.02
C CYS A 223 -14.64 19.04 -20.78
N GLN A 224 -14.08 19.70 -21.78
CA GLN A 224 -14.01 21.16 -21.86
C GLN A 224 -15.41 21.74 -22.06
N VAL A 225 -15.73 22.82 -21.35
CA VAL A 225 -16.97 23.55 -21.53
C VAL A 225 -16.72 25.06 -21.61
N THR A 226 -17.40 25.68 -22.56
CA THR A 226 -17.47 27.14 -22.70
C THR A 226 -18.91 27.58 -22.61
N TRP A 227 -19.23 28.46 -21.65
CA TRP A 227 -20.57 29.04 -21.51
C TRP A 227 -20.49 30.54 -21.22
N GLY A 228 -20.80 31.36 -22.23
CA GLY A 228 -20.64 32.82 -22.12
C GLY A 228 -19.17 33.17 -21.86
N ASN A 229 -18.91 33.87 -20.75
CA ASN A 229 -17.55 34.25 -20.32
C ASN A 229 -16.89 33.19 -19.41
N PHE A 230 -17.46 31.99 -19.30
CA PHE A 230 -16.90 30.90 -18.51
C PHE A 230 -16.13 29.94 -19.40
N GLU A 231 -14.84 29.81 -19.12
CA GLU A 231 -13.96 28.75 -19.61
C GLU A 231 -13.62 27.81 -18.44
N GLY A 232 -13.77 26.51 -18.69
CA GLY A 232 -13.46 25.52 -17.69
C GLY A 232 -13.73 24.10 -18.17
N ARG A 233 -13.79 23.21 -17.19
CA ARG A 233 -13.93 21.77 -17.38
C ARG A 233 -15.09 21.26 -16.55
N VAL A 234 -15.75 20.21 -17.02
CA VAL A 234 -16.75 19.47 -16.27
C VAL A 234 -16.28 18.05 -16.13
N VAL A 235 -16.38 17.51 -14.92
CA VAL A 235 -16.21 16.08 -14.67
C VAL A 235 -17.53 15.47 -14.23
N ALA A 236 -17.80 14.26 -14.67
CA ALA A 236 -18.98 13.49 -14.29
C ALA A 236 -18.57 12.31 -13.40
N SER A 237 -19.34 12.04 -12.36
CA SER A 237 -19.16 10.82 -11.56
C SER A 237 -20.44 10.43 -10.85
N ALA A 238 -20.69 9.12 -10.76
CA ALA A 238 -21.74 8.57 -9.91
C ALA A 238 -21.30 8.48 -8.43
N ASN A 239 -20.01 8.68 -8.14
CA ASN A 239 -19.48 8.73 -6.78
C ASN A 239 -19.63 10.14 -6.19
N VAL A 240 -20.82 10.41 -5.64
CA VAL A 240 -21.15 11.72 -5.05
C VAL A 240 -20.19 12.13 -3.92
N PRO A 241 -19.84 11.26 -2.95
CA PRO A 241 -18.88 11.61 -1.89
C PRO A 241 -17.53 12.10 -2.43
N PHE A 242 -17.03 11.49 -3.52
CA PHE A 242 -15.79 11.91 -4.17
C PHE A 242 -15.86 13.35 -4.69
N LEU A 243 -16.95 13.70 -5.39
CA LEU A 243 -17.16 15.05 -5.90
C LEU A 243 -17.42 16.08 -4.78
N GLN A 244 -18.10 15.67 -3.71
CA GLN A 244 -18.32 16.50 -2.53
C GLN A 244 -17.01 16.87 -1.83
N GLU A 245 -16.05 15.95 -1.77
CA GLU A 245 -14.72 16.22 -1.21
C GLU A 245 -13.86 17.09 -2.14
N TRP A 246 -13.94 16.89 -3.46
CA TRP A 246 -13.18 17.67 -4.44
C TRP A 246 -13.67 19.13 -4.54
N ALA A 247 -14.98 19.37 -4.55
CA ALA A 247 -15.56 20.70 -4.75
C ALA A 247 -14.96 21.82 -3.86
N PRO A 248 -14.85 21.68 -2.53
CA PRO A 248 -14.28 22.73 -1.68
C PRO A 248 -12.79 22.99 -1.96
N ILE A 249 -12.03 21.98 -2.42
CA ILE A 249 -10.59 22.12 -2.73
C ILE A 249 -10.36 23.12 -3.86
N ILE A 250 -11.20 23.06 -4.90
CA ILE A 250 -11.19 23.99 -6.04
C ILE A 250 -12.11 25.22 -5.84
N GLY A 251 -12.69 25.37 -4.64
CA GLY A 251 -13.62 26.45 -4.32
C GLY A 251 -14.88 26.45 -5.18
N ALA A 252 -15.29 25.29 -5.70
CA ALA A 252 -16.48 25.13 -6.51
C ALA A 252 -17.71 24.91 -5.63
N ARG A 253 -18.87 25.36 -6.12
CA ARG A 253 -20.16 24.93 -5.58
C ARG A 253 -20.52 23.60 -6.22
N PHE A 254 -20.99 22.65 -5.41
CA PHE A 254 -21.40 21.35 -5.89
C PHE A 254 -22.78 21.00 -5.33
N THR A 255 -23.68 20.62 -6.24
CA THR A 255 -25.01 20.12 -5.92
C THR A 255 -25.14 18.76 -6.62
N PRO A 256 -25.36 17.66 -5.87
CA PRO A 256 -25.57 16.34 -6.46
C PRO A 256 -26.77 16.32 -7.41
N GLU A 257 -26.70 15.47 -8.43
CA GLU A 257 -27.84 15.19 -9.31
C GLU A 257 -28.93 14.45 -8.51
N GLY A 258 -30.17 14.95 -8.59
CA GLY A 258 -31.30 14.45 -7.83
C GLY A 258 -31.97 13.22 -8.47
N VAL A 259 -31.67 12.95 -9.74
CA VAL A 259 -32.25 11.82 -10.48
C VAL A 259 -31.44 10.54 -10.24
N ARG A 260 -32.10 9.53 -9.67
CA ARG A 260 -31.51 8.21 -9.44
C ARG A 260 -30.93 7.62 -10.74
N GLY A 261 -29.67 7.17 -10.68
CA GLY A 261 -28.98 6.55 -11.81
C GLY A 261 -28.29 7.52 -12.76
N ARG A 262 -28.38 8.84 -12.54
CA ARG A 262 -27.58 9.82 -13.28
C ARG A 262 -26.31 10.18 -12.52
N ALA A 263 -25.22 10.38 -13.26
CA ALA A 263 -23.98 10.89 -12.71
C ALA A 263 -24.13 12.37 -12.32
N SER A 264 -23.50 12.75 -11.19
CA SER A 264 -23.40 14.15 -10.78
C SER A 264 -22.26 14.83 -11.54
N ARG A 265 -22.36 16.16 -11.70
CA ARG A 265 -21.38 16.96 -12.45
C ARG A 265 -20.70 17.97 -11.51
N LEU A 266 -19.39 18.07 -11.60
CA LEU A 266 -18.59 19.09 -10.92
C LEU A 266 -17.97 20.02 -11.97
N TYR A 267 -18.20 21.32 -11.83
CA TYR A 267 -17.66 22.35 -12.70
C TYR A 267 -16.37 22.91 -12.13
N ILE A 268 -15.31 22.85 -12.92
CA ILE A 268 -13.96 23.28 -12.57
C ILE A 268 -13.64 24.50 -13.44
N ALA A 269 -13.55 25.68 -12.82
CA ALA A 269 -13.13 26.88 -13.53
C ALA A 269 -11.62 26.83 -13.78
N ASP A 270 -11.13 27.28 -14.94
CA ASP A 270 -9.67 27.28 -15.18
C ASP A 270 -8.91 28.22 -14.24
N ARG A 271 -9.60 29.26 -13.76
CA ARG A 271 -9.12 30.15 -12.69
C ARG A 271 -9.24 29.56 -11.27
N TRP A 272 -9.46 28.26 -11.10
CA TRP A 272 -9.51 27.66 -9.75
C TRP A 272 -8.28 27.99 -8.87
N PRO A 273 -7.03 28.12 -9.40
CA PRO A 273 -5.89 28.45 -8.53
C PRO A 273 -6.03 29.83 -7.89
N SER A 274 -6.69 30.78 -8.57
CA SER A 274 -6.88 32.14 -8.07
C SER A 274 -7.94 32.24 -6.96
N ARG A 275 -8.62 31.14 -6.61
CA ARG A 275 -9.63 31.11 -5.54
C ARG A 275 -9.01 30.93 -4.15
N ASP A 276 -7.72 30.59 -4.07
CA ASP A 276 -6.97 30.40 -2.82
C ASP A 276 -7.66 29.45 -1.81
N THR A 277 -8.34 28.42 -2.32
CA THR A 277 -8.98 27.38 -1.50
C THR A 277 -8.12 26.13 -1.36
N PHE A 278 -7.14 25.94 -2.25
CA PHE A 278 -6.22 24.81 -2.20
C PHE A 278 -5.29 24.95 -1.00
N ARG A 279 -5.13 23.85 -0.26
CA ARG A 279 -4.23 23.76 0.88
C ARG A 279 -3.35 22.53 0.67
N PRO A 280 -2.02 22.70 0.57
CA PRO A 280 -1.10 21.58 0.46
C PRO A 280 -1.23 20.61 1.63
N GLU A 281 -1.14 19.31 1.35
CA GLU A 281 -1.20 18.25 2.36
C GLU A 281 -0.07 17.24 2.20
N LEU A 282 0.49 16.81 3.33
CA LEU A 282 1.53 15.79 3.36
C LEU A 282 0.91 14.42 3.62
N HIS A 283 0.88 13.60 2.56
CA HIS A 283 0.49 12.19 2.62
C HIS A 283 1.65 11.30 2.16
N PRO A 284 1.81 10.09 2.71
CA PRO A 284 2.84 9.14 2.27
C PRO A 284 2.71 8.79 0.78
N LEU A 285 3.86 8.79 0.08
CA LEU A 285 3.97 8.27 -1.28
C LEU A 285 4.29 6.78 -1.31
N HIS A 286 4.87 6.24 -0.25
CA HIS A 286 5.17 4.82 -0.14
C HIS A 286 3.97 4.04 0.38
N LEU A 287 3.99 2.73 0.13
CA LEU A 287 3.00 1.80 0.67
C LEU A 287 3.24 1.61 2.17
N ASN A 288 2.17 1.65 2.96
CA ASN A 288 2.20 1.24 4.35
C ASN A 288 2.26 -0.29 4.37
N GLU A 289 3.41 -0.84 4.74
CA GLU A 289 3.68 -2.28 4.73
C GLU A 289 3.47 -2.93 6.10
N SER A 290 3.31 -2.13 7.15
CA SER A 290 2.99 -2.61 8.50
C SER A 290 1.50 -2.47 8.85
N SER A 291 1.00 -3.39 9.67
CA SER A 291 -0.29 -3.28 10.34
C SER A 291 -0.19 -3.76 11.79
N TRP A 292 -1.27 -3.58 12.55
CA TRP A 292 -1.42 -4.09 13.91
C TRP A 292 -2.38 -5.27 13.91
N ILE A 293 -1.99 -6.38 14.51
CA ILE A 293 -2.79 -7.61 14.55
C ILE A 293 -2.97 -8.10 15.98
N GLN A 294 -4.08 -8.77 16.25
CA GLN A 294 -4.41 -9.22 17.60
C GLN A 294 -3.64 -10.50 17.98
N VAL A 295 -3.08 -10.52 19.19
CA VAL A 295 -2.66 -11.75 19.86
C VAL A 295 -3.85 -12.28 20.65
N HIS A 296 -4.35 -13.44 20.25
CA HIS A 296 -5.51 -14.07 20.88
C HIS A 296 -5.12 -14.81 22.16
N GLU A 297 -4.00 -15.51 22.13
CA GLU A 297 -3.61 -16.42 23.20
C GLU A 297 -2.09 -16.58 23.24
N VAL A 298 -1.57 -16.82 24.43
CA VAL A 298 -0.19 -17.24 24.65
C VAL A 298 -0.24 -18.53 25.47
N ARG A 299 0.26 -19.62 24.89
CA ARG A 299 0.21 -20.96 25.51
C ARG A 299 1.59 -21.34 26.03
N PRO A 300 1.74 -21.66 27.33
CA PRO A 300 2.97 -22.24 27.84
C PRO A 300 3.30 -23.55 27.14
N ARG A 301 4.57 -23.70 26.73
CA ARG A 301 5.07 -24.89 26.06
C ARG A 301 6.30 -25.43 26.79
N PRO A 302 6.12 -26.30 27.80
CA PRO A 302 7.24 -26.93 28.48
C PRO A 302 7.92 -27.99 27.60
N ALA A 303 9.21 -28.18 27.78
CA ALA A 303 9.95 -29.27 27.15
C ALA A 303 9.49 -30.62 27.73
N LEU A 304 8.86 -31.46 26.89
CA LEU A 304 8.45 -32.80 27.27
C LEU A 304 9.68 -33.73 27.22
N GLY A 305 10.15 -34.17 28.39
CA GLY A 305 11.31 -35.08 28.53
C GLY A 305 12.63 -34.39 28.86
N THR A 306 13.74 -35.06 28.56
CA THR A 306 15.10 -34.62 28.95
C THR A 306 15.69 -33.55 28.01
N LYS A 307 15.21 -33.47 26.76
CA LYS A 307 15.76 -32.57 25.75
C LYS A 307 15.19 -31.14 25.87
N PRO A 308 16.00 -30.12 26.18
CA PRO A 308 15.54 -28.73 26.21
C PRO A 308 15.33 -28.18 24.80
N PHE A 309 14.63 -27.05 24.70
CA PHE A 309 14.63 -26.23 23.49
C PHE A 309 16.01 -25.58 23.30
N THR A 310 16.38 -25.32 22.06
CA THR A 310 17.52 -24.45 21.72
C THR A 310 16.98 -23.21 21.04
N PHE A 311 17.19 -22.07 21.68
CA PHE A 311 16.82 -20.75 21.20
C PHE A 311 18.03 -20.10 20.52
N TYR A 312 17.80 -19.53 19.34
CA TYR A 312 18.79 -18.81 18.56
C TYR A 312 18.49 -17.31 18.64
N SER A 313 19.54 -16.55 18.91
CA SER A 313 19.52 -15.10 19.06
C SER A 313 20.48 -14.43 18.09
N TYR A 314 20.14 -13.25 17.60
CA TYR A 314 20.86 -12.53 16.56
C TYR A 314 21.20 -11.11 17.00
N ARG A 315 22.48 -10.79 16.99
CA ARG A 315 22.91 -9.39 17.05
C ARG A 315 22.72 -8.79 15.66
N LEU A 316 21.95 -7.70 15.55
CA LEU A 316 21.56 -7.12 14.26
C LEU A 316 22.01 -5.66 14.13
N ALA A 317 22.37 -5.25 12.92
CA ALA A 317 22.69 -3.86 12.58
C ALA A 317 22.26 -3.51 11.14
N PRO A 318 21.77 -2.28 10.87
CA PRO A 318 21.66 -1.16 11.81
C PRO A 318 20.42 -1.25 12.72
N TYR A 319 19.45 -2.11 12.39
CA TYR A 319 18.21 -2.25 13.14
C TYR A 319 18.25 -3.47 14.07
N PRO A 320 17.99 -3.33 15.38
CA PRO A 320 18.04 -4.43 16.36
C PRO A 320 16.76 -5.28 16.36
N THR A 321 16.05 -5.36 15.23
CA THR A 321 14.72 -5.93 15.10
C THR A 321 14.67 -6.81 13.84
N PHE A 322 13.79 -7.81 13.82
CA PHE A 322 13.61 -8.70 12.67
C PHE A 322 12.20 -9.28 12.61
N LEU A 323 11.87 -9.98 11.51
CA LEU A 323 10.55 -10.56 11.27
C LEU A 323 10.49 -12.07 11.47
N VAL A 324 9.43 -12.52 12.16
CA VAL A 324 9.11 -13.94 12.39
C VAL A 324 7.69 -14.21 11.94
N ASN A 325 7.52 -14.94 10.83
CA ASN A 325 6.22 -15.08 10.17
C ASN A 325 5.52 -13.72 9.96
N GLY A 326 6.31 -12.67 9.67
CA GLY A 326 5.83 -11.30 9.54
C GLY A 326 5.64 -10.49 10.83
N HIS A 327 5.82 -11.07 12.01
CA HIS A 327 5.71 -10.35 13.29
C HIS A 327 7.03 -9.65 13.61
N LEU A 328 6.98 -8.38 14.00
CA LEU A 328 8.16 -7.62 14.39
C LEU A 328 8.59 -8.00 15.80
N VAL A 329 9.81 -8.52 15.91
CA VAL A 329 10.39 -8.95 17.19
C VAL A 329 11.76 -8.34 17.41
N ARG A 330 12.19 -8.33 18.67
CA ARG A 330 13.58 -8.11 19.06
C ARG A 330 13.95 -8.92 20.29
N GLU A 331 15.24 -9.03 20.52
CA GLU A 331 15.76 -9.60 21.75
C GLU A 331 15.83 -8.53 22.86
N PRO A 332 15.65 -8.94 24.13
CA PRO A 332 15.99 -8.10 25.28
C PRO A 332 17.47 -7.71 25.21
N ARG A 333 17.79 -6.46 25.53
CA ARG A 333 19.18 -6.01 25.66
C ARG A 333 19.80 -6.49 26.96
#